data_AF-A0A3B1ALD2-F1
#
_entry.id   AF-A0A3B1ALD2-F1
#
_cell.length_a   1.000
_cell.length_b   1.000
_cell.length_c   1.000
_cell.angle_alpha   90.00
_cell.angle_beta   90.00
_cell.angle_gamma   90.00
#
_symmetry.space_group_name_H-M   'P 1'
#
loop_
_entity.id
_entity.type
_entity.pdbx_description
1 polymer ?
#
loop_
_entity_poly.entity_id
_entity_poly.type
_entity_poly.pdbx_seq_one_letter_code
_entity_poly.pdbx_strand_id
1 'polypeptide(L)'
;FIVLYFFPWNPIYPSIIAMFAGTLATMLCRPDLKRKTWIGGLLFLIYYAIFLAGLEWSAPGYIERIWNMEALSGITVWFMPIEELLFAIGFGMYWSGVYEHFTWRKLKPVNQNVK
;
A
#
# COMPACT_ATOMS: atom_id res chain seq x y z
N PHE A 1 4.75 3.71 13.59
CA PHE A 1 3.45 3.03 13.71
C PHE A 1 3.12 2.65 15.15
N ILE A 2 3.89 1.77 15.82
CA ILE A 2 3.57 1.27 17.18
C ILE A 2 3.28 2.39 18.20
N VAL A 3 4.08 3.46 18.22
CA VAL A 3 3.87 4.59 19.14
C VAL A 3 2.60 5.38 18.84
N LEU A 4 2.21 5.48 17.56
CA LEU A 4 1.04 6.25 17.12
C LEU A 4 -0.27 5.48 17.34
N TYR A 5 -0.21 4.19 17.65
CA TYR A 5 -1.40 3.38 17.95
C TYR A 5 -2.10 3.80 19.25
N PHE A 6 -1.37 4.37 20.21
CA PHE A 6 -1.91 4.77 21.51
C PHE A 6 -2.70 6.09 21.50
N PHE A 7 -2.76 6.77 20.36
CA PHE A 7 -3.51 8.02 20.21
C PHE A 7 -4.96 7.74 19.80
N PRO A 8 -5.93 8.61 20.18
CA PRO A 8 -7.37 8.40 20.00
C PRO A 8 -7.87 8.57 18.55
N TRP A 9 -6.99 8.49 17.56
CA TRP A 9 -7.30 8.61 16.14
C TRP A 9 -7.42 7.23 15.46
N ASN A 10 -8.09 7.16 14.31
CA ASN A 10 -8.17 5.93 13.53
C ASN A 10 -6.75 5.53 13.03
N PRO A 11 -6.25 4.31 13.34
CA PRO A 11 -4.91 3.85 12.95
C PRO A 11 -4.63 3.83 11.43
N ILE A 12 -5.66 3.90 10.59
CA ILE A 12 -5.48 3.93 9.13
C ILE A 12 -4.67 5.15 8.67
N TYR A 13 -4.91 6.32 9.26
CA TYR A 13 -4.21 7.55 8.90
C TYR A 13 -2.70 7.53 9.20
N PRO A 14 -2.25 7.21 10.44
CA PRO A 14 -0.82 7.10 10.72
C PRO A 14 -0.17 5.94 9.95
N SER A 15 -0.91 4.89 9.59
CA SER A 15 -0.40 3.82 8.72
C SER A 15 -0.09 4.33 7.33
N ILE A 16 -1.07 4.98 6.68
CA ILE A 16 -0.92 5.58 5.34
C ILE A 16 0.29 6.51 5.33
N ILE A 17 0.35 7.47 6.26
CA ILE A 17 1.45 8.44 6.35
C ILE A 17 2.80 7.73 6.51
N ALA A 18 2.89 6.74 7.42
CA ALA A 18 4.15 6.02 7.64
C ALA A 18 4.59 5.23 6.40
N MET A 19 3.67 4.56 5.70
CA MET A 19 3.98 3.80 4.50
C MET A 19 4.44 4.70 3.35
N PHE A 20 3.76 5.83 3.12
CA PHE A 20 4.15 6.79 2.10
C PHE A 20 5.48 7.49 2.44
N ALA A 21 5.70 7.86 3.70
CA ALA A 21 6.97 8.43 4.14
C ALA A 21 8.14 7.46 3.96
N GLY A 22 7.97 6.18 4.35
CA GLY A 22 8.98 5.14 4.16
C GLY A 22 9.25 4.83 2.68
N THR A 23 8.19 4.82 1.87
CA THR A 23 8.28 4.68 0.41
C THR A 23 9.05 5.84 -0.21
N LEU A 24 8.73 7.08 0.15
CA LEU A 24 9.39 8.28 -0.35
C LEU A 24 10.87 8.28 0.04
N ALA A 25 11.18 7.99 1.31
CA ALA A 25 12.57 7.86 1.77
C ALA A 25 13.34 6.80 0.96
N THR A 26 12.70 5.65 0.68
CA THR A 26 13.30 4.58 -0.13
C THR A 26 13.55 5.04 -1.57
N MET A 27 12.59 5.70 -2.21
CA MET A 27 12.74 6.21 -3.58
C MET A 27 13.82 7.29 -3.71
N LEU A 28 14.01 8.10 -2.67
CA LEU A 28 15.03 9.15 -2.61
C LEU A 28 16.43 8.54 -2.40
N CYS A 29 16.59 7.59 -1.48
CA CYS A 29 17.87 6.94 -1.20
C CYS A 29 18.28 5.90 -2.26
N ARG A 30 17.30 5.23 -2.88
CA ARG A 30 17.49 4.16 -3.87
C ARG A 30 16.58 4.36 -5.08
N PRO A 31 16.94 5.28 -5.99
CA PRO A 31 16.14 5.56 -7.18
C PRO A 31 16.03 4.37 -8.14
N ASP A 32 16.91 3.38 -8.02
CA ASP A 32 16.87 2.12 -8.78
C ASP A 32 15.62 1.28 -8.48
N LEU A 33 14.98 1.46 -7.31
CA LEU A 33 13.78 0.74 -6.92
C LEU A 33 12.48 1.41 -7.38
N LYS A 34 12.49 2.68 -7.82
CA LYS A 34 11.28 3.47 -8.11
C LYS A 34 10.26 2.73 -8.97
N ARG A 35 10.71 2.07 -10.04
CA ARG A 35 9.83 1.33 -10.95
C ARG A 35 9.18 0.13 -10.26
N LYS A 36 9.96 -0.65 -9.49
CA LYS A 36 9.43 -1.80 -8.73
C LYS A 36 8.41 -1.34 -7.70
N THR A 37 8.67 -0.20 -7.06
CA THR A 37 7.78 0.40 -6.08
C THR A 37 6.42 0.78 -6.66
N TRP A 38 6.40 1.44 -7.81
CA TRP A 38 5.14 1.75 -8.50
C TRP A 38 4.41 0.49 -8.96
N ILE A 39 5.13 -0.50 -9.50
CA ILE A 39 4.53 -1.77 -9.92
C ILE A 39 3.91 -2.51 -8.73
N GLY A 40 4.63 -2.60 -7.61
CA GLY A 40 4.12 -3.24 -6.38
C GLY A 40 2.89 -2.54 -5.82
N GLY A 41 2.90 -1.21 -5.80
CA GLY A 41 1.75 -0.39 -5.41
C GLY A 41 0.53 -0.66 -6.29
N LEU A 42 0.70 -0.59 -7.60
CA LEU A 42 -0.40 -0.78 -8.56
C LEU A 42 -0.95 -2.20 -8.53
N LEU A 43 -0.07 -3.22 -8.47
CA LEU A 43 -0.50 -4.62 -8.40
C LEU A 43 -1.31 -4.88 -7.13
N PHE A 44 -0.86 -4.38 -5.98
CA PHE A 44 -1.58 -4.60 -4.72
C PHE A 44 -2.91 -3.82 -4.70
N LEU A 45 -2.93 -2.59 -5.22
CA LEU A 45 -4.17 -1.82 -5.36
C LEU A 45 -5.21 -2.55 -6.21
N ILE A 46 -4.81 -3.06 -7.38
CA ILE A 46 -5.71 -3.81 -8.27
C ILE A 46 -6.19 -5.09 -7.58
N TYR A 47 -5.27 -5.86 -6.98
CA TYR A 47 -5.61 -7.07 -6.24
C TYR A 47 -6.63 -6.79 -5.13
N TYR A 48 -6.39 -5.74 -4.34
CA TYR A 48 -7.25 -5.37 -3.22
C TYR A 48 -8.61 -4.84 -3.70
N ALA A 49 -8.65 -4.03 -4.76
CA ALA A 49 -9.90 -3.56 -5.35
C ALA A 49 -10.75 -4.72 -5.91
N ILE A 50 -10.12 -5.70 -6.57
CA ILE A 50 -10.81 -6.92 -7.02
C ILE A 50 -11.36 -7.70 -5.83
N PHE A 51 -10.59 -7.81 -4.74
CA PHE A 51 -11.04 -8.47 -3.52
C PHE A 51 -12.26 -7.77 -2.91
N LEU A 52 -12.23 -6.44 -2.78
CA LEU A 52 -13.37 -5.68 -2.27
C LEU A 52 -14.60 -5.79 -3.19
N ALA A 53 -14.40 -5.76 -4.50
CA ALA A 53 -15.48 -5.97 -5.46
C ALA A 53 -16.07 -7.37 -5.36
N GLY A 54 -15.24 -8.40 -5.19
CA GLY A 54 -15.71 -9.77 -4.94
C GLY A 54 -16.48 -9.89 -3.63
N LEU A 55 -16.02 -9.20 -2.58
CA LEU A 55 -16.69 -9.17 -1.29
C LEU A 55 -18.06 -8.49 -1.38
N GLU A 56 -18.14 -7.33 -2.02
CA GLU A 56 -19.40 -6.63 -2.24
C GLU A 56 -20.35 -7.43 -3.14
N TRP A 57 -19.82 -8.10 -4.17
CA TRP A 57 -20.62 -8.97 -5.05
C TRP A 57 -21.19 -10.21 -4.32
N SER A 58 -20.39 -10.83 -3.46
CA SER A 58 -20.80 -12.02 -2.70
C SER A 58 -21.70 -11.71 -1.50
N ALA A 59 -21.55 -10.53 -0.90
CA ALA A 59 -22.35 -10.08 0.23
C ALA A 59 -22.63 -8.56 0.14
N PRO A 60 -23.66 -8.14 -0.62
CA PRO A 60 -23.97 -6.73 -0.83
C PRO A 60 -24.19 -5.95 0.48
N GLY A 61 -23.58 -4.78 0.56
CA GLY A 61 -23.60 -3.87 1.71
C GLY A 61 -22.83 -4.39 2.93
N TYR A 62 -22.02 -5.45 2.81
CA TYR A 62 -21.24 -5.96 3.93
C TYR A 62 -20.24 -4.91 4.43
N ILE A 63 -19.59 -4.22 3.50
CA ILE A 63 -18.58 -3.21 3.79
C ILE A 63 -19.20 -2.09 4.64
N GLU A 64 -20.34 -1.53 4.23
CA GLU A 64 -21.04 -0.47 4.95
C GLU A 64 -21.54 -0.89 6.35
N ARG A 65 -21.94 -2.15 6.52
CA ARG A 65 -22.47 -2.65 7.80
C ARG A 65 -21.39 -3.00 8.82
N ILE A 66 -20.23 -3.47 8.36
CA ILE A 66 -19.21 -4.08 9.23
C ILE A 66 -17.99 -3.16 9.41
N TRP A 67 -17.64 -2.35 8.41
CA TRP A 67 -16.55 -1.40 8.58
C TRP A 67 -17.01 -0.17 9.34
N ASN A 68 -16.07 0.40 10.11
CA ASN A 68 -16.30 1.61 10.88
C ASN A 68 -16.23 2.84 9.97
N MET A 69 -17.34 3.09 9.25
CA MET A 69 -17.45 4.22 8.32
C MET A 69 -17.40 5.58 9.03
N GLU A 70 -17.84 5.65 10.30
CA GLU A 70 -17.77 6.89 11.10
C GLU A 70 -16.34 7.33 11.41
N ALA A 71 -15.40 6.37 11.45
CA ALA A 71 -13.99 6.64 11.68
C ALA A 71 -13.21 6.99 10.40
N LEU A 72 -13.87 7.02 9.25
CA LEU A 72 -13.32 7.36 7.94
C LEU A 72 -13.80 8.74 7.48
N SER A 73 -13.24 9.28 6.40
CA SER A 73 -13.61 10.61 5.88
C SER A 73 -15.00 10.68 5.24
N GLY A 74 -15.64 9.53 5.01
CA GLY A 74 -16.89 9.42 4.25
C GLY A 74 -16.73 9.57 2.73
N ILE A 75 -15.50 9.71 2.22
CA ILE A 75 -15.23 9.79 0.79
C ILE A 75 -15.09 8.37 0.22
N THR A 76 -15.96 8.01 -0.71
CA THR A 76 -15.94 6.70 -1.36
C THR A 76 -15.69 6.81 -2.87
N VAL A 77 -14.97 5.82 -3.41
CA VAL A 77 -14.90 5.54 -4.84
C VAL A 77 -15.81 4.35 -5.08
N TRP A 78 -17.01 4.63 -5.62
CA TRP A 78 -18.10 3.67 -5.74
C TRP A 78 -18.56 3.20 -4.36
N PHE A 79 -18.17 1.99 -3.93
CA PHE A 79 -18.47 1.42 -2.61
C PHE A 79 -17.22 1.28 -1.72
N MET A 80 -16.04 1.64 -2.23
CA MET A 80 -14.76 1.49 -1.54
C MET A 80 -14.33 2.82 -0.91
N PRO A 81 -14.09 2.90 0.41
CA PRO A 81 -13.52 4.09 1.05
C PRO A 81 -12.15 4.46 0.48
N ILE A 82 -11.89 5.75 0.29
CA ILE A 82 -10.63 6.22 -0.29
C ILE A 82 -9.42 5.85 0.56
N GLU A 83 -9.55 5.86 1.89
CA GLU A 83 -8.47 5.51 2.80
C GLU A 83 -8.03 4.06 2.63
N GLU A 84 -8.94 3.14 2.34
CA GLU A 84 -8.61 1.73 2.11
C GLU A 84 -7.85 1.55 0.81
N LEU A 85 -8.20 2.31 -0.24
CA LEU A 85 -7.45 2.33 -1.49
C LEU A 85 -6.06 2.95 -1.31
N LEU A 86 -5.96 4.03 -0.53
CA LEU A 86 -4.69 4.68 -0.18
C LEU A 86 -3.80 3.76 0.67
N PHE A 87 -4.42 3.03 1.60
CA PHE A 87 -3.73 2.02 2.39
C PHE A 87 -3.21 0.90 1.49
N ALA A 88 -4.03 0.39 0.58
CA ALA A 88 -3.64 -0.67 -0.35
C ALA A 88 -2.45 -0.28 -1.22
N ILE A 89 -2.53 0.86 -1.93
CA ILE A 89 -1.40 1.29 -2.77
C ILE A 89 -0.16 1.60 -1.91
N GLY A 90 -0.32 2.26 -0.76
CA GLY A 90 0.77 2.57 0.16
C GLY A 90 1.48 1.31 0.67
N PHE A 91 0.70 0.29 1.03
CA PHE A 91 1.21 -1.02 1.45
C PHE A 91 1.98 -1.70 0.32
N GLY A 92 1.40 -1.77 -0.89
CA GLY A 92 2.07 -2.38 -2.04
C GLY A 92 3.38 -1.68 -2.41
N MET A 93 3.40 -0.34 -2.36
CA MET A 93 4.60 0.45 -2.61
C MET A 93 5.66 0.17 -1.54
N TYR A 94 5.30 0.27 -0.27
CA TYR A 94 6.23 0.02 0.83
C TYR A 94 6.79 -1.41 0.78
N TRP A 95 5.91 -2.42 0.68
CA TRP A 95 6.26 -3.83 0.74
C TRP A 95 7.21 -4.27 -0.38
N SER A 96 7.06 -3.69 -1.57
CA SER A 96 7.91 -3.99 -2.73
C SER A 96 9.41 -3.70 -2.52
N GLY A 97 9.78 -2.85 -1.57
CA GLY A 97 11.17 -2.49 -1.27
C GLY A 97 11.71 -3.12 0.00
N VAL A 98 10.88 -3.81 0.78
CA VAL A 98 11.25 -4.37 2.10
C VAL A 98 12.38 -5.39 1.96
N TYR A 99 12.27 -6.31 0.99
CA TYR A 99 13.29 -7.34 0.75
C TYR A 99 14.67 -6.71 0.44
N GLU A 100 14.71 -5.73 -0.45
CA GLU A 100 15.92 -5.01 -0.81
C GLU A 100 16.50 -4.19 0.34
N HIS A 101 15.65 -3.71 1.27
CA HIS A 101 16.08 -2.99 2.47
C HIS A 101 16.75 -3.93 3.47
N PHE A 102 16.22 -5.14 3.67
CA PHE A 102 16.81 -6.13 4.57
C PHE A 102 18.08 -6.78 4.00
N THR A 103 18.10 -7.04 2.69
CA THR A 103 19.23 -7.78 2.09
C THR A 103 20.34 -6.88 1.55
N TRP A 104 20.05 -5.58 1.33
CA TRP A 104 20.95 -4.57 0.75
C TRP A 104 21.69 -4.99 -0.52
N ARG A 105 21.14 -5.96 -1.26
CA ARG A 105 21.74 -6.47 -2.49
C ARG A 105 21.53 -5.48 -3.63
N LYS A 106 22.60 -5.17 -4.35
CA LYS A 106 22.53 -4.50 -5.66
C LYS A 106 22.50 -5.57 -6.74
N LEU A 107 21.61 -5.41 -7.72
CA LEU A 107 21.63 -6.27 -8.90
C LEU A 107 22.96 -6.04 -9.62
N LYS A 108 23.73 -7.11 -9.87
CA LYS A 108 24.88 -7.02 -10.76
C LYS A 108 24.37 -6.67 -12.16
N PRO A 109 25.03 -5.75 -12.89
CA PRO A 109 24.74 -5.58 -14.31
C PRO A 109 24.93 -6.93 -15.01
N VAL A 110 23.98 -7.28 -15.88
CA VAL A 110 24.11 -8.46 -16.74
C VAL A 110 25.32 -8.23 -17.64
N ASN A 111 26.35 -9.07 -17.52
CA ASN A 111 27.45 -9.10 -18.47
C ASN A 111 26.90 -9.56 -19.82
N GLN A 112 26.65 -8.64 -20.74
CA GLN A 112 26.23 -8.92 -22.13
C GLN A 112 27.39 -9.45 -23.01
N ASN A 113 28.48 -9.92 -22.41
CA ASN A 113 29.68 -10.38 -23.10
C ASN A 113 29.80 -11.91 -23.19
N VAL A 114 28.69 -12.63 -23.28
CA VAL A 114 28.71 -14.02 -23.77
C VAL A 114 28.22 -13.96 -25.20
N LYS A 115 29.18 -13.83 -26.11
CA LYS A 115 29.00 -14.04 -27.55
C LYS A 115 28.68 -15.50 -27.83
#